data_AF-A0A1B0CCJ0-F1
#
_entry.id   AF-A0A1B0CCJ0-F1
#
_cell.length_a   1.000
_cell.length_b   1.000
_cell.length_c   1.000
_cell.angle_alpha   90.00
_cell.angle_beta   90.00
_cell.angle_gamma   90.00
#
_symmetry.space_group_name_H-M   'P 1'
#
loop_
_entity.id
_entity.type
_entity.pdbx_description
1 polymer ?
#
loop_
_entity_poly.entity_id
_entity_poly.type
_entity_poly.pdbx_seq_one_letter_code
_entity_poly.pdbx_strand_id
1 'polypeptide(L)'
;MDLRSFSAWTRENKITTNAKKTKFMVFSREPTSMNINLDGVLIEQVRVFRYLGVMLDNRLQFEDHIDDLVHRLSSLTGALRRA
;
A
#
# COMPACT_ATOMS: atom_id res chain seq x y z
N MET A 1 4.76 -16.74 8.34
CA MET A 1 4.14 -16.14 9.54
C MET A 1 2.64 -16.36 9.41
N ASP A 2 2.02 -17.10 10.33
CA ASP A 2 0.60 -17.44 10.25
C ASP A 2 -0.26 -16.25 10.71
N LEU A 3 -1.29 -15.89 9.93
CA LEU A 3 -2.21 -14.79 10.26
C LEU A 3 -2.95 -15.05 11.58
N ARG A 4 -3.12 -16.33 11.96
CA ARG A 4 -3.72 -16.71 13.23
C ARG A 4 -2.82 -16.32 14.40
N SER A 5 -1.51 -16.59 14.29
CA SER A 5 -0.53 -16.16 15.30
C SER A 5 -0.48 -14.63 15.42
N PHE A 6 -0.59 -13.91 14.30
CA PHE A 6 -0.71 -12.45 14.32
C PHE A 6 -1.97 -11.99 15.05
N SER A 7 -3.15 -12.55 14.73
CA SER A 7 -4.41 -12.21 15.40
C SER A 7 -4.37 -12.48 16.91
N ALA A 8 -3.78 -13.61 17.33
CA ALA A 8 -3.60 -13.94 18.74
C ALA A 8 -2.70 -12.93 19.44
N TRP A 9 -1.54 -12.61 18.83
CA TRP A 9 -0.61 -11.62 19.36
C TRP A 9 -1.25 -10.23 19.48
N THR A 10 -2.03 -9.79 18.49
CA THR A 10 -2.73 -8.50 18.57
C THR A 10 -3.74 -8.47 19.73
N ARG A 11 -4.47 -9.58 19.96
CA ARG A 11 -5.43 -9.69 21.06
C ARG A 11 -4.74 -9.71 22.43
N GLU A 12 -3.65 -10.45 22.57
CA GLU A 12 -2.85 -10.51 23.80
C GLU A 12 -2.27 -9.13 24.16
N ASN A 13 -1.87 -8.36 23.15
CA ASN A 13 -1.31 -7.03 23.32
C ASN A 13 -2.37 -5.90 23.32
N LYS A 14 -3.67 -6.24 23.33
CA LYS A 14 -4.79 -5.28 23.28
C LYS A 14 -4.73 -4.33 22.08
N ILE A 15 -4.12 -4.76 20.98
CA ILE A 15 -4.04 -4.04 19.71
C ILE A 15 -5.30 -4.39 18.92
N THR A 16 -6.14 -3.40 18.64
CA THR A 16 -7.33 -3.59 17.80
C THR A 16 -6.98 -3.31 16.34
N THR A 17 -6.97 -4.36 15.52
CA THR A 17 -6.75 -4.26 14.07
C THR A 17 -8.05 -3.96 13.35
N ASN A 18 -8.10 -2.87 12.60
CA ASN A 18 -9.27 -2.55 11.78
C ASN A 18 -9.13 -3.22 10.41
N ALA A 19 -9.70 -4.42 10.26
CA ALA A 19 -9.60 -5.20 9.03
C ALA A 19 -10.11 -4.45 7.78
N LYS A 20 -11.06 -3.52 7.91
CA LYS A 20 -11.55 -2.69 6.78
C LYS A 20 -10.52 -1.66 6.30
N LYS A 21 -9.69 -1.14 7.21
CA LYS A 21 -8.62 -0.19 6.89
C LYS A 21 -7.32 -0.88 6.49
N THR A 22 -7.15 -2.15 6.87
CA THR A 22 -5.98 -2.95 6.49
C THR A 22 -6.05 -3.29 5.00
N LYS A 23 -4.90 -3.17 4.32
CA LYS A 23 -4.67 -3.63 2.95
C LYS A 23 -3.45 -4.53 2.97
N PHE A 24 -3.34 -5.43 2.00
CA PHE A 24 -2.09 -6.18 1.79
C PHE A 24 -1.64 -6.07 0.34
N MET A 25 -0.34 -6.28 0.12
CA MET A 25 0.31 -6.24 -1.18
C MET A 25 1.20 -7.47 -1.31
N VAL A 26 1.20 -8.09 -2.49
CA VAL A 26 2.06 -9.24 -2.80
C VAL A 26 3.15 -8.77 -3.75
N PHE A 27 4.39 -8.80 -3.28
CA PHE A 27 5.56 -8.56 -4.13
C PHE A 27 5.87 -9.82 -4.93
N SER A 28 5.65 -9.74 -6.24
CA SER A 28 5.91 -10.84 -7.18
C SER A 28 6.12 -10.29 -8.58
N ARG A 29 6.94 -10.98 -9.38
CA ARG A 29 7.13 -10.65 -10.81
C ARG A 29 5.85 -10.96 -11.60
N GLU A 30 5.21 -12.06 -11.24
CA GLU A 30 3.98 -12.54 -11.87
C GLU A 30 2.73 -12.02 -11.15
N PRO A 31 1.66 -11.68 -11.88
CA PRO A 31 0.36 -11.34 -11.29
C PRO A 31 -0.11 -12.46 -10.37
N THR A 32 -0.12 -12.18 -9.06
CA THR A 32 -0.52 -13.15 -8.04
C THR A 32 -1.75 -12.62 -7.32
N SER A 33 -2.82 -13.40 -7.29
CA SER A 33 -4.01 -13.11 -6.48
C SER A 33 -3.99 -14.01 -5.25
N MET A 34 -4.17 -13.43 -4.08
CA MET A 34 -4.27 -14.17 -2.82
C MET A 34 -5.52 -13.71 -2.06
N ASN A 35 -6.12 -14.60 -1.29
CA ASN A 35 -7.21 -14.24 -0.40
C ASN A 35 -6.72 -14.38 1.05
N ILE A 36 -6.64 -13.26 1.75
CA ILE A 36 -6.23 -13.21 3.15
C ILE A 36 -7.44 -12.81 4.00
N ASN A 37 -7.78 -13.66 4.96
CA ASN A 37 -8.88 -13.42 5.90
C ASN A 37 -8.32 -13.06 7.28
N LEU A 38 -8.73 -11.91 7.81
CA LEU A 38 -8.42 -11.46 9.15
C LEU A 38 -9.72 -11.25 9.93
N ASP A 39 -9.91 -12.03 11.00
CA ASP A 39 -11.08 -11.98 11.87
C ASP A 39 -12.43 -12.09 11.14
N GLY A 40 -12.48 -12.91 10.09
CA GLY A 40 -13.69 -13.11 9.28
C GLY A 40 -13.89 -12.09 8.16
N VAL A 41 -12.99 -11.11 8.01
CA VAL A 41 -13.00 -10.10 6.95
C VAL A 41 -11.92 -10.40 5.91
N LEU A 42 -12.33 -10.50 4.65
CA LEU A 42 -11.40 -10.56 3.52
C LEU A 42 -10.68 -9.21 3.38
N ILE A 43 -9.35 -9.22 3.53
CA ILE A 43 -8.53 -8.02 3.35
C ILE A 43 -8.40 -7.74 1.84
N GLU A 44 -8.44 -6.47 1.47
CA GLU A 44 -8.23 -6.05 0.09
C GLU A 44 -6.75 -6.15 -0.31
N GLN A 45 -6.50 -6.77 -1.48
CA GLN A 45 -5.21 -6.78 -2.15
C GLN A 45 -5.04 -5.51 -3.00
N VAL A 46 -3.98 -4.75 -2.77
CA VAL A 46 -3.66 -3.54 -3.54
C VAL A 46 -2.43 -3.74 -4.41
N ARG A 47 -2.42 -3.10 -5.59
CA ARG A 47 -1.25 -3.07 -6.48
C ARG A 47 -0.35 -1.87 -6.22
N VAL A 48 -0.94 -0.75 -5.81
CA VAL A 48 -0.24 0.50 -5.53
C VAL A 48 -0.74 1.03 -4.19
N PHE A 49 0.16 1.46 -3.31
CA PHE A 49 -0.19 1.98 -2.00
C PHE A 49 0.76 3.11 -1.58
N ARG A 50 0.20 4.19 -1.03
CA ARG A 50 1.01 5.29 -0.49
C ARG A 50 1.48 4.93 0.91
N TYR A 51 2.78 4.75 1.07
CA TYR A 51 3.43 4.46 2.35
C TYR A 51 4.46 5.53 2.68
N LEU A 52 4.27 6.23 3.80
CA LEU A 52 5.16 7.30 4.29
C LEU A 52 5.50 8.37 3.22
N GLY A 53 4.53 8.70 2.36
CA GLY A 53 4.69 9.69 1.29
C GLY A 53 5.15 9.14 -0.06
N VAL A 54 5.65 7.90 -0.10
CA VAL A 54 6.08 7.22 -1.34
C VAL A 54 4.95 6.35 -1.86
N MET A 55 4.73 6.32 -3.18
CA MET A 55 3.81 5.35 -3.80
C MET A 55 4.59 4.07 -4.13
N LEU A 56 4.29 3.00 -3.40
CA LEU A 56 4.85 1.67 -3.63
C LEU A 56 3.94 0.91 -4.58
N ASP A 57 4.50 0.31 -5.62
CA ASP A 57 3.82 -0.67 -6.46
C ASP A 57 4.29 -2.09 -6.13
N ASN A 58 3.47 -3.07 -6.47
CA ASN A 58 3.71 -4.48 -6.18
C ASN A 58 4.89 -5.10 -6.97
N ARG A 59 5.46 -4.36 -7.93
CA ARG A 59 6.66 -4.73 -8.69
C ARG A 59 7.88 -3.87 -8.36
N LEU A 60 7.75 -2.95 -7.40
CA LEU A 60 8.80 -2.00 -6.99
C LEU A 60 9.41 -1.23 -8.18
N GLN A 61 8.59 -0.86 -9.17
CA GLN A 61 8.97 -0.05 -10.33
C GLN A 61 8.87 1.46 -10.07
N PHE A 62 8.01 1.88 -9.14
CA PHE A 62 7.75 3.27 -8.73
C PHE A 62 7.26 4.20 -9.86
N GLU A 63 6.73 3.65 -10.96
CA GLU A 63 6.26 4.43 -12.12
C GLU A 63 5.23 5.49 -11.71
N ASP A 64 4.18 5.08 -10.99
CA ASP A 64 3.15 6.02 -10.51
C ASP A 64 3.72 7.10 -9.58
N HIS A 65 4.75 6.77 -8.80
CA HIS A 65 5.41 7.73 -7.92
C HIS A 65 6.19 8.78 -8.71
N ILE A 66 6.92 8.31 -9.73
CA ILE A 66 7.71 9.16 -10.62
C ILE A 66 6.78 10.08 -11.41
N ASP A 67 5.68 9.56 -11.94
CA ASP A 67 4.69 10.34 -12.69
C ASP A 67 4.02 11.42 -11.82
N ASP A 68 3.61 11.09 -10.58
CA ASP A 68 3.08 12.06 -9.60
C ASP A 68 4.11 13.16 -9.32
N LEU A 69 5.39 12.80 -9.16
CA LEU A 69 6.46 13.77 -8.93
C LEU A 69 6.71 14.67 -10.14
N VAL A 70 6.83 14.10 -11.34
CA VAL A 70 7.05 14.84 -12.59
C VAL A 70 5.92 15.82 -12.85
N HIS A 71 4.67 15.40 -12.61
CA HIS A 71 3.51 16.27 -12.77
C HIS A 71 3.56 17.48 -11.83
N ARG A 72 3.86 17.24 -10.55
CA ARG A 72 4.01 18.31 -9.53
C ARG A 72 5.12 19.28 -9.91
N LEU A 73 6.29 18.77 -10.29
CA LEU A 73 7.43 19.60 -10.68
C LEU A 73 7.17 20.40 -11.96
N SER A 74 6.51 19.80 -12.95
CA SER A 74 6.15 20.48 -14.21
C SER A 74 5.18 21.64 -13.94
N SER A 75 4.21 21.44 -13.06
CA SER A 75 3.28 22.51 -12.66
C SER A 75 3.99 23.67 -11.97
N LEU A 76 4.95 23.36 -11.08
CA LEU A 76 5.71 24.36 -10.32
C LEU A 76 6.67 25.15 -11.23
N THR A 77 7.42 24.47 -12.09
CA THR A 77 8.32 25.12 -13.05
C THR A 77 7.54 25.99 -14.04
N GLY A 78 6.37 25.51 -14.49
CA GLY A 78 5.46 26.31 -15.32
C GLY A 78 4.95 27.57 -14.61
N ALA A 79 4.73 27.52 -13.29
CA ALA A 79 4.35 28.68 -12.49
C ALA A 79 5.52 29.65 -12.31
N LEU A 80 6.72 29.15 -12.00
CA LEU A 80 7.94 29.96 -11.88
C LEU A 80 8.30 30.68 -13.18
N ARG A 81 8.14 30.02 -14.34
CA ARG A 81 8.38 30.65 -15.65
C ARG A 81 7.42 31.80 -15.96
N ARG A 82 6.23 31.81 -15.34
CA ARG A 82 5.20 32.84 -15.53
C ARG A 82 5.30 34.00 -14.53
N ALA A 83 6.13 33.86 -13.49
CA ALA A 83 6.44 34.91 -12.53
C ALA A 83 7.57 35.79 -13.06
#